data_AF-A0A3B6V835-F1
#
_entry.id   AF-A0A3B6V835-F1
#
_cell.length_a   1.000
_cell.length_b   1.000
_cell.length_c   1.000
_cell.angle_alpha   90.00
_cell.angle_beta   90.00
_cell.angle_gamma   90.00
#
_symmetry.space_group_name_H-M   'P 1'
#
loop_
_entity.id
_entity.type
_entity.pdbx_description
1 polymer ?
#
loop_
_entity_poly.entity_id
_entity_poly.type
_entity_poly.pdbx_seq_one_letter_code
_entity_poly.pdbx_strand_id
1 'polypeptide(L)'
;MSIIEEINRLHEDDEHEKIIEIITSIPEDERDIELFSLLARAYNNTENYDKALDNLMYIREEGIDDALWNYRVGYAYYYKGDKENAEMYFKKAYDLNNEDADAYNFYMLCSEDKDNGINFEERVNRFWKWFEENEKVISDFIDKKSNMSSEEIIEFVSNGVSLISNDLQFNFGGDYEFTFTIEGKEYLFYLTPRITAAMPDKLKSKWKFSPYMQKQDIEDSNFRMYNEDLSFKDILVYSEYDEDTNLFNFKFYNKILNQLDENYAYNAFYIMLEHAIGENISRLYLGNVEKSDKKLDSMIELTKLYDFIMNILKSKNKDIILDPINRYTVYEFKPTDNFFREDIFIGNTCYMELIDDYANYNIDAIVNISKMGARAVYLAYAFSDNKDNDFNDEDINKKLLEERNNITDELESVMGERGSGKEIGVVLGSAFGMIGGYIDLLLYNQDDFIKRAEEVLKKYNYKFRLLRFRQYSEIIKSFND
;
A
#
# COMPACT_ATOMS: atom_id res chain seq x y z
N MET A 1 23.90 -7.05 -40.97
CA MET A 1 23.44 -6.64 -39.64
C MET A 1 24.09 -5.31 -39.38
N SER A 2 23.31 -4.26 -39.09
CA SER A 2 23.88 -2.97 -38.68
C SER A 2 24.52 -3.10 -37.30
N ILE A 3 25.42 -2.18 -36.94
CA ILE A 3 26.01 -2.17 -35.59
C ILE A 3 24.94 -2.05 -34.50
N ILE A 4 23.87 -1.29 -34.76
CA ILE A 4 22.74 -1.11 -33.84
C ILE A 4 21.95 -2.41 -33.68
N GLU A 5 21.70 -3.15 -34.77
CA GLU A 5 21.05 -4.47 -34.71
C GLU A 5 21.89 -5.46 -33.89
N GLU A 6 23.22 -5.43 -34.03
CA GLU A 6 24.12 -6.26 -33.23
C GLU A 6 24.10 -5.87 -31.75
N ILE A 7 24.15 -4.58 -31.42
CA ILE A 7 24.05 -4.07 -30.05
C ILE A 7 22.73 -4.47 -29.40
N ASN A 8 21.61 -4.37 -30.13
CA ASN A 8 20.31 -4.73 -29.58
C ASN A 8 20.20 -6.23 -29.30
N ARG A 9 20.73 -7.09 -30.19
CA ARG A 9 20.81 -8.53 -29.93
C ARG A 9 21.68 -8.84 -28.70
N LEU A 10 22.85 -8.21 -28.59
CA LEU A 10 23.73 -8.39 -27.43
C LEU A 10 23.07 -7.91 -26.13
N HIS A 11 22.21 -6.90 -26.20
CA HIS A 11 21.47 -6.41 -25.04
C HIS A 11 20.41 -7.41 -24.60
N GLU A 12 19.68 -8.02 -25.55
CA GLU A 12 18.73 -9.10 -25.27
C GLU A 12 19.41 -10.36 -24.71
N ASP A 13 20.68 -10.60 -25.08
CA ASP A 13 21.51 -11.71 -24.58
C ASP A 13 22.26 -11.37 -23.26
N ASP A 14 21.98 -10.21 -22.63
CA ASP A 14 22.67 -9.68 -21.43
C ASP A 14 24.21 -9.52 -21.58
N GLU A 15 24.72 -9.44 -22.82
CA GLU A 15 26.14 -9.33 -23.14
C GLU A 15 26.63 -7.87 -23.12
N HIS A 16 26.36 -7.13 -22.04
CA HIS A 16 26.61 -5.69 -21.92
C HIS A 16 28.09 -5.29 -22.02
N GLU A 17 29.01 -6.12 -21.52
CA GLU A 17 30.45 -5.88 -21.65
C GLU A 17 30.90 -5.88 -23.13
N LYS A 18 30.30 -6.72 -23.98
CA LYS A 18 30.62 -6.74 -25.41
C LYS A 18 30.07 -5.51 -26.13
N ILE A 19 28.91 -5.00 -25.71
CA ILE A 19 28.37 -3.73 -26.22
C ILE A 19 29.36 -2.60 -25.92
N ILE A 20 29.89 -2.55 -24.69
CA ILE A 20 30.90 -1.57 -24.29
C ILE A 20 32.15 -1.69 -25.18
N GLU A 21 32.67 -2.89 -25.38
CA GLU A 21 33.84 -3.14 -26.25
C GLU A 21 33.60 -2.65 -27.69
N ILE A 22 32.45 -3.00 -28.28
CA ILE A 22 32.10 -2.62 -29.65
C ILE A 22 32.05 -1.10 -29.79
N ILE A 23 31.29 -0.40 -28.93
CA ILE A 23 31.12 1.05 -29.07
C ILE A 23 32.43 1.79 -28.73
N THR A 24 33.18 1.33 -27.73
CA THR A 24 34.44 1.98 -27.35
C THR A 24 35.56 1.80 -28.38
N SER A 25 35.46 0.82 -29.27
CA SER A 25 36.37 0.65 -30.41
C SER A 25 36.22 1.74 -31.49
N ILE A 26 35.07 2.43 -31.50
CA ILE A 26 34.82 3.59 -32.38
C ILE A 26 35.42 4.83 -31.71
N PRO A 27 36.20 5.67 -32.43
CA PRO A 27 36.68 6.94 -31.91
C PRO A 27 35.54 7.81 -31.37
N GLU A 28 35.77 8.50 -30.25
CA GLU A 28 34.73 9.29 -29.56
C GLU A 28 34.11 10.37 -30.46
N ASP A 29 34.90 10.99 -31.34
CA ASP A 29 34.48 12.00 -32.31
C ASP A 29 33.70 11.43 -33.51
N GLU A 30 33.70 10.10 -33.68
CA GLU A 30 32.92 9.39 -34.69
C GLU A 30 31.61 8.79 -34.13
N ARG A 31 31.37 8.90 -32.82
CA ARG A 31 30.15 8.41 -32.18
C ARG A 31 29.03 9.43 -32.32
N ASP A 32 27.86 8.97 -32.75
CA ASP A 32 26.64 9.78 -32.72
C ASP A 32 25.92 9.66 -31.36
N ILE A 33 24.85 10.44 -31.22
CA ILE A 33 24.03 10.52 -30.01
C ILE A 33 23.46 9.15 -29.63
N GLU A 34 23.10 8.33 -30.62
CA GLU A 34 22.56 6.99 -30.37
C GLU A 34 23.63 6.07 -29.76
N LEU A 35 24.85 6.09 -30.28
CA LEU A 35 25.96 5.31 -29.74
C LEU A 35 26.37 5.77 -28.33
N PHE A 36 26.40 7.07 -28.04
CA PHE A 36 26.62 7.58 -26.67
C PHE A 36 25.54 7.09 -25.71
N SER A 37 24.27 7.16 -26.14
CA SER A 37 23.14 6.72 -25.33
C SER A 37 23.16 5.20 -25.08
N LEU A 38 23.45 4.38 -26.10
CA LEU A 38 23.56 2.93 -25.98
C LEU A 38 24.77 2.49 -25.13
N LEU A 39 25.88 3.20 -25.22
CA LEU A 39 27.04 2.98 -24.36
C LEU A 39 26.70 3.28 -22.89
N ALA A 40 25.99 4.37 -22.63
CA ALA A 40 25.51 4.67 -21.29
C ALA A 40 24.56 3.61 -20.73
N ARG A 41 23.65 3.06 -21.56
CA ARG A 41 22.79 1.93 -21.16
C ARG A 41 23.63 0.72 -20.74
N ALA A 42 24.63 0.35 -21.53
CA ALA A 42 25.50 -0.77 -21.21
C ALA A 42 26.33 -0.52 -19.94
N TYR A 43 26.79 0.71 -19.71
CA TYR A 43 27.44 1.09 -18.46
C TYR A 43 26.50 1.01 -17.25
N ASN A 44 25.24 1.45 -17.37
CA ASN A 44 24.25 1.30 -16.31
C ASN A 44 24.05 -0.17 -15.93
N ASN A 45 23.89 -1.06 -16.90
CA ASN A 45 23.66 -2.50 -16.64
C ASN A 45 24.91 -3.23 -16.14
N THR A 46 26.10 -2.63 -16.25
CA THR A 46 27.36 -3.15 -15.68
C THR A 46 27.75 -2.40 -14.40
N GLU A 47 26.82 -1.64 -13.82
CA GLU A 47 26.98 -0.86 -12.59
C GLU A 47 28.06 0.23 -12.66
N ASN A 48 28.50 0.60 -13.87
CA ASN A 48 29.47 1.67 -14.13
C ASN A 48 28.77 3.05 -14.24
N TYR A 49 28.00 3.42 -13.23
CA TYR A 49 27.09 4.57 -13.27
C TYR A 49 27.77 5.92 -13.54
N ASP A 50 29.01 6.12 -13.06
CA ASP A 50 29.78 7.33 -13.37
C ASP A 50 30.04 7.48 -14.87
N LYS A 51 30.46 6.39 -15.53
CA LYS A 51 30.69 6.40 -16.99
C LYS A 51 29.39 6.55 -17.77
N ALA A 52 28.29 5.96 -17.27
CA ALA A 52 26.99 6.17 -17.87
C ALA A 52 26.60 7.65 -17.85
N LEU A 53 26.76 8.31 -16.70
CA LEU A 53 26.51 9.75 -16.56
C LEU A 53 27.43 10.59 -17.44
N ASP A 54 28.74 10.28 -17.51
CA ASP A 54 29.67 11.02 -18.38
C ASP A 54 29.20 11.00 -19.85
N ASN A 55 28.79 9.84 -20.36
CA ASN A 55 28.28 9.69 -21.73
C ASN A 55 26.94 10.40 -21.93
N LEU A 56 26.02 10.31 -20.96
CA LEU A 56 24.71 10.96 -21.06
C LEU A 56 24.83 12.49 -20.97
N MET A 57 25.70 13.00 -20.10
CA MET A 57 25.92 14.44 -19.92
C MET A 57 26.64 15.06 -21.12
N TYR A 58 27.45 14.28 -21.86
CA TYR A 58 28.05 14.70 -23.12
C TYR A 58 26.99 15.08 -24.17
N ILE A 59 25.90 14.33 -24.24
CA ILE A 59 24.78 14.53 -25.18
C ILE A 59 23.57 15.25 -24.55
N ARG A 60 23.80 16.01 -23.47
CA ARG A 60 22.72 16.59 -22.66
C ARG A 60 21.84 17.57 -23.43
N GLU A 61 22.42 18.40 -24.30
CA GLU A 61 21.66 19.43 -25.02
C GLU A 61 20.62 18.80 -25.94
N GLU A 62 20.94 17.65 -26.53
CA GLU A 62 20.08 16.88 -27.40
C GLU A 62 19.13 15.96 -26.63
N GLY A 63 19.55 15.45 -25.46
CA GLY A 63 18.81 14.47 -24.66
C GLY A 63 17.84 15.03 -23.62
N ILE A 64 17.94 16.30 -23.21
CA ILE A 64 17.19 16.82 -22.05
C ILE A 64 15.66 16.77 -22.20
N ASP A 65 15.15 16.80 -23.44
CA ASP A 65 13.73 16.67 -23.76
C ASP A 65 13.36 15.28 -24.32
N ASP A 66 14.27 14.31 -24.26
CA ASP A 66 14.03 12.91 -24.58
C ASP A 66 13.74 12.09 -23.31
N ALA A 67 12.63 11.34 -23.31
CA ALA A 67 12.20 10.58 -22.14
C ALA A 67 13.20 9.47 -21.76
N LEU A 68 13.76 8.76 -22.76
CA LEU A 68 14.67 7.64 -22.55
C LEU A 68 16.03 8.10 -22.00
N TRP A 69 16.55 9.23 -22.48
CA TRP A 69 17.75 9.86 -21.93
C TRP A 69 17.54 10.24 -20.47
N ASN A 70 16.42 10.90 -20.14
CA ASN A 70 16.09 11.26 -18.76
C ASN A 70 15.98 10.01 -17.87
N TYR A 71 15.34 8.95 -18.35
CA TYR A 71 15.26 7.67 -17.63
C TYR A 71 16.66 7.09 -17.35
N ARG A 72 17.55 7.04 -18.34
CA ARG A 72 18.92 6.50 -18.17
C ARG A 72 19.76 7.32 -17.21
N VAL A 73 19.59 8.65 -17.21
CA VAL A 73 20.26 9.54 -16.24
C VAL A 73 19.69 9.32 -14.83
N GLY A 74 18.37 9.26 -14.70
CA GLY A 74 17.69 8.95 -13.44
C GLY A 74 18.17 7.63 -12.85
N TYR A 75 18.27 6.59 -13.68
CA TYR A 75 18.75 5.26 -13.31
C TYR A 75 20.18 5.33 -12.75
N ALA A 76 21.10 6.00 -13.45
CA ALA A 76 22.47 6.13 -13.00
C ALA A 76 22.57 6.86 -11.64
N TYR A 77 21.82 7.95 -11.45
CA TYR A 77 21.77 8.64 -10.15
C TYR A 77 21.16 7.78 -9.04
N TYR A 78 20.10 7.04 -9.34
CA TYR A 78 19.38 6.22 -8.36
C TYR A 78 20.26 5.15 -7.73
N TYR A 79 21.01 4.41 -8.54
CA TYR A 79 21.91 3.36 -8.08
C TYR A 79 23.24 3.89 -7.55
N LYS A 80 23.60 5.14 -7.84
CA LYS A 80 24.65 5.88 -7.12
C LYS A 80 24.23 6.34 -5.72
N GLY A 81 22.94 6.22 -5.38
CA GLY A 81 22.38 6.71 -4.12
C GLY A 81 22.00 8.19 -4.11
N ASP A 82 22.09 8.89 -5.25
CA ASP A 82 21.68 10.30 -5.38
C ASP A 82 20.19 10.38 -5.76
N LYS A 83 19.33 10.10 -4.77
CA LYS A 83 17.87 10.06 -4.97
C LYS A 83 17.27 11.40 -5.37
N GLU A 84 17.87 12.51 -4.95
CA GLU A 84 17.38 13.86 -5.29
C GLU A 84 17.50 14.14 -6.80
N ASN A 85 18.68 13.88 -7.39
CA ASN A 85 18.83 14.01 -8.84
C ASN A 85 18.04 12.94 -9.59
N ALA A 86 18.04 11.69 -9.10
CA ALA A 86 17.28 10.62 -9.72
C ALA A 86 15.79 10.97 -9.85
N GLU A 87 15.18 11.49 -8.78
CA GLU A 87 13.77 11.92 -8.78
C GLU A 87 13.49 12.96 -9.86
N MET A 88 14.34 13.99 -9.97
CA MET A 88 14.18 15.05 -10.96
C MET A 88 14.14 14.50 -12.39
N TYR A 89 15.06 13.60 -12.72
CA TYR A 89 15.15 13.02 -14.07
C TYR A 89 14.06 11.99 -14.34
N PHE A 90 13.71 11.12 -13.39
CA PHE A 90 12.59 10.18 -13.56
C PHE A 90 11.25 10.88 -13.67
N LYS A 91 11.03 11.95 -12.88
CA LYS A 91 9.84 12.77 -13.02
C LYS A 91 9.75 13.39 -14.42
N LYS A 92 10.85 13.95 -14.93
CA LYS A 92 10.90 14.52 -16.28
C LYS A 92 10.67 13.44 -17.37
N ALA A 93 11.21 12.25 -17.20
CA ALA A 93 10.95 11.10 -18.09
C ALA A 93 9.46 10.75 -18.12
N TYR A 94 8.83 10.63 -16.95
CA TYR A 94 7.39 10.35 -16.82
C TYR A 94 6.51 11.49 -17.35
N ASP A 95 6.87 12.76 -17.09
CA ASP A 95 6.15 13.92 -17.63
C ASP A 95 6.20 13.97 -19.17
N LEU A 96 7.27 13.47 -19.78
CA LEU A 96 7.44 13.37 -21.24
C LEU A 96 6.75 12.14 -21.84
N ASN A 97 6.66 11.03 -21.08
CA ASN A 97 5.98 9.80 -21.47
C ASN A 97 5.26 9.17 -20.25
N ASN A 98 3.98 9.52 -20.08
CA ASN A 98 3.19 9.11 -18.92
C ASN A 98 2.73 7.64 -18.95
N GLU A 99 3.03 6.90 -20.02
CA GLU A 99 2.78 5.47 -20.15
C GLU A 99 3.98 4.62 -19.69
N ASP A 100 5.13 5.26 -19.39
CA ASP A 100 6.32 4.59 -18.87
C ASP A 100 6.17 4.28 -17.38
N ALA A 101 5.71 3.06 -17.08
CA ALA A 101 5.52 2.56 -15.73
C ALA A 101 6.84 2.49 -14.93
N ASP A 102 7.97 2.19 -15.58
CA ASP A 102 9.26 2.11 -14.91
C ASP A 102 9.72 3.50 -14.46
N ALA A 103 9.61 4.51 -15.33
CA ALA A 103 9.92 5.89 -14.99
C ALA A 103 9.07 6.39 -13.80
N TYR A 104 7.77 6.09 -13.80
CA TYR A 104 6.87 6.40 -12.68
C TYR A 104 7.33 5.68 -11.39
N ASN A 105 7.57 4.37 -11.46
CA ASN A 105 7.96 3.58 -10.32
C ASN A 105 9.24 4.11 -9.68
N PHE A 106 10.31 4.33 -10.47
CA PHE A 106 11.55 4.87 -9.94
C PHE A 106 11.40 6.30 -9.40
N TYR A 107 10.61 7.16 -10.05
CA TYR A 107 10.28 8.49 -9.54
C TYR A 107 9.68 8.41 -8.13
N MET A 108 8.68 7.56 -7.95
CA MET A 108 7.98 7.37 -6.69
C MET A 108 8.87 6.71 -5.63
N LEU A 109 9.74 5.77 -6.01
CA LEU A 109 10.72 5.16 -5.11
C LEU A 109 11.77 6.15 -4.59
N CYS A 110 12.16 7.15 -5.39
CA CYS A 110 13.01 8.23 -4.88
C CYS A 110 12.36 9.03 -3.74
N SER A 111 11.03 9.03 -3.69
CA SER A 111 10.23 9.70 -2.65
C SER A 111 9.85 8.79 -1.47
N GLU A 112 10.09 7.48 -1.55
CA GLU A 112 9.68 6.51 -0.50
C GLU A 112 10.31 6.86 0.86
N ASP A 113 11.61 7.18 0.90
CA ASP A 113 12.34 7.52 2.13
C ASP A 113 12.41 9.04 2.37
N LYS A 114 11.70 9.87 1.59
CA LYS A 114 11.53 11.30 1.87
C LYS A 114 10.52 11.54 2.99
N ASP A 115 10.68 10.85 4.11
CA ASP A 115 10.10 11.32 5.36
C ASP A 115 11.06 12.31 6.01
N ASN A 116 10.51 13.22 6.82
CA ASN A 116 11.28 14.19 7.60
C ASN A 116 12.03 13.52 8.78
N GLY A 117 12.32 12.23 8.71
CA GLY A 117 12.88 11.40 9.77
C GLY A 117 11.90 11.06 10.89
N ILE A 118 10.60 11.25 10.66
CA ILE A 118 9.56 11.06 11.67
C ILE A 118 8.69 9.87 11.28
N ASN A 119 8.77 8.82 12.10
CA ASN A 119 7.98 7.59 11.93
C ASN A 119 6.49 7.80 12.25
N PHE A 120 5.66 6.82 11.85
CA PHE A 120 4.22 6.88 12.02
C PHE A 120 3.78 6.99 13.49
N GLU A 121 4.45 6.27 14.40
CA GLU A 121 4.15 6.36 15.83
C GLU A 121 4.28 7.80 16.35
N GLU A 122 5.40 8.48 16.06
CA GLU A 122 5.64 9.85 16.48
C GLU A 122 4.67 10.84 15.82
N ARG A 123 4.31 10.61 14.56
CA ARG A 123 3.27 11.38 13.86
C ARG A 123 1.91 11.28 14.55
N VAL A 124 1.50 10.07 14.94
CA VAL A 124 0.27 9.84 15.72
C VAL A 124 0.33 10.54 17.07
N ASN A 125 1.48 10.48 17.76
CA ASN A 125 1.66 11.17 19.04
C ASN A 125 1.53 12.69 18.89
N ARG A 126 2.08 13.27 17.82
CA ARG A 126 1.96 14.71 17.52
C ARG A 126 0.53 15.12 17.22
N PHE A 127 -0.19 14.34 16.42
CA PHE A 127 -1.61 14.57 16.15
C PHE A 127 -2.42 14.58 17.44
N TRP A 128 -2.26 13.57 18.31
CA TRP A 128 -3.04 13.51 19.54
C TRP A 128 -2.69 14.64 20.51
N LYS A 129 -1.41 15.00 20.62
CA LYS A 129 -1.01 16.18 21.39
C LYS A 129 -1.67 17.46 20.84
N TRP A 130 -1.62 17.65 19.53
CA TRP A 130 -2.27 18.79 18.87
C TRP A 130 -3.78 18.77 19.13
N PHE A 131 -4.44 17.62 19.00
CA PHE A 131 -5.88 17.52 19.20
C PHE A 131 -6.27 17.85 20.64
N GLU A 132 -5.52 17.36 21.63
CA GLU A 132 -5.75 17.68 23.04
C GLU A 132 -5.57 19.17 23.35
N GLU A 133 -4.57 19.83 22.76
CA GLU A 133 -4.31 21.25 22.92
C GLU A 133 -5.40 22.12 22.26
N ASN A 134 -6.02 21.61 21.19
CA ASN A 134 -6.96 22.34 20.35
C ASN A 134 -8.42 21.85 20.46
N GLU A 135 -8.71 20.87 21.32
CA GLU A 135 -10.03 20.24 21.48
C GLU A 135 -11.13 21.27 21.73
N LYS A 136 -10.81 22.32 22.50
CA LYS A 136 -11.76 23.38 22.84
C LYS A 136 -12.23 24.15 21.59
N VAL A 137 -11.32 24.40 20.65
CA VAL A 137 -11.61 25.11 19.40
C VAL A 137 -12.60 24.30 18.56
N ILE A 138 -12.33 23.00 18.41
CA ILE A 138 -13.17 22.10 17.62
C ILE A 138 -14.53 21.91 18.30
N SER A 139 -14.56 21.73 19.63
CA SER A 139 -15.81 21.59 20.37
C SER A 139 -16.65 22.86 20.41
N ASP A 140 -16.06 24.05 20.50
CA ASP A 140 -16.80 25.31 20.40
C ASP A 140 -17.42 25.49 19.01
N PHE A 141 -16.77 25.00 17.95
CA PHE A 141 -17.38 24.98 16.63
C PHE A 141 -18.61 24.05 16.59
N ILE A 142 -18.49 22.80 17.08
CA ILE A 142 -19.59 21.83 17.15
C ILE A 142 -20.77 22.39 17.97
N ASP A 143 -20.47 23.01 19.12
CA ASP A 143 -21.45 23.62 20.02
C ASP A 143 -22.05 24.94 19.48
N LYS A 144 -21.63 25.40 18.29
CA LYS A 144 -22.04 26.69 17.69
C LYS A 144 -21.72 27.90 18.59
N LYS A 145 -20.60 27.81 19.33
CA LYS A 145 -20.02 28.87 20.18
C LYS A 145 -18.85 29.59 19.49
N SER A 146 -18.34 29.05 18.40
CA SER A 146 -17.30 29.65 17.56
C SER A 146 -17.89 30.60 16.50
N ASN A 147 -17.10 31.59 16.09
CA ASN A 147 -17.41 32.45 14.93
C ASN A 147 -16.72 31.97 13.63
N MET A 148 -15.95 30.88 13.68
CA MET A 148 -15.30 30.32 12.50
C MET A 148 -16.33 29.83 11.50
N SER A 149 -16.09 30.10 10.22
CA SER A 149 -16.77 29.47 9.11
C SER A 149 -16.40 27.98 8.98
N SER A 150 -17.17 27.24 8.18
CA SER A 150 -16.86 25.84 7.87
C SER A 150 -15.50 25.68 7.20
N GLU A 151 -15.13 26.59 6.30
CA GLU A 151 -13.82 26.54 5.61
C GLU A 151 -12.67 26.75 6.58
N GLU A 152 -12.76 27.75 7.47
CA GLU A 152 -11.72 28.05 8.46
C GLU A 152 -11.50 26.89 9.44
N ILE A 153 -12.56 26.23 9.91
CA ILE A 153 -12.41 25.10 10.83
C ILE A 153 -11.89 23.86 10.11
N ILE A 154 -12.31 23.63 8.86
CA ILE A 154 -11.80 22.52 8.05
C ILE A 154 -10.29 22.72 7.85
N GLU A 155 -9.84 23.89 7.40
CA GLU A 155 -8.41 24.19 7.25
C GLU A 155 -7.64 24.02 8.57
N PHE A 156 -8.20 24.51 9.69
CA PHE A 156 -7.61 24.36 11.01
C PHE A 156 -7.42 22.88 11.40
N VAL A 157 -8.44 22.04 11.21
CA VAL A 157 -8.36 20.61 11.52
C VAL A 157 -7.47 19.87 10.53
N SER A 158 -7.49 20.23 9.24
CA SER A 158 -6.58 19.71 8.21
C SER A 158 -5.12 19.95 8.58
N ASN A 159 -4.77 21.12 9.13
CA ASN A 159 -3.42 21.37 9.64
C ASN A 159 -3.04 20.39 10.77
N GLY A 160 -3.98 20.03 11.65
CA GLY A 160 -3.77 19.01 12.67
C GLY A 160 -3.58 17.61 12.11
N VAL A 161 -4.46 17.19 11.19
CA VAL A 161 -4.39 15.88 10.52
C VAL A 161 -3.13 15.73 9.67
N SER A 162 -2.65 16.82 9.07
CA SER A 162 -1.40 16.86 8.28
C SER A 162 -0.14 16.51 9.07
N LEU A 163 -0.21 16.60 10.42
CA LEU A 163 0.86 16.09 11.28
C LEU A 163 1.07 14.58 11.12
N ILE A 164 0.05 13.86 10.65
CA ILE A 164 0.14 12.48 10.22
C ILE A 164 0.50 12.41 8.74
N SER A 165 -0.41 12.86 7.88
CA SER A 165 -0.25 12.89 6.43
C SER A 165 -1.20 13.88 5.78
N ASN A 166 -0.78 14.47 4.65
CA ASN A 166 -1.64 15.32 3.82
C ASN A 166 -2.69 14.50 3.02
N ASP A 167 -2.51 13.19 2.93
CA ASP A 167 -3.39 12.31 2.15
C ASP A 167 -4.58 11.77 2.96
N LEU A 168 -4.65 12.09 4.26
CA LEU A 168 -5.75 11.67 5.14
C LEU A 168 -6.93 12.64 5.05
N GLN A 169 -8.08 12.09 4.68
CA GLN A 169 -9.36 12.79 4.74
C GLN A 169 -10.13 12.44 6.02
N PHE A 170 -11.00 13.35 6.43
CA PHE A 170 -11.75 13.22 7.67
C PHE A 170 -13.09 13.93 7.62
N ASN A 171 -14.01 13.49 8.46
CA ASN A 171 -15.26 14.14 8.79
C ASN A 171 -15.37 14.30 10.30
N PHE A 172 -15.90 15.43 10.77
CA PHE A 172 -16.16 15.63 12.19
C PHE A 172 -17.42 16.47 12.40
N GLY A 173 -18.10 16.27 13.52
CA GLY A 173 -19.30 17.04 13.86
C GLY A 173 -20.28 16.28 14.77
N GLY A 174 -21.52 16.76 14.78
CA GLY A 174 -22.62 16.10 15.50
C GLY A 174 -22.36 15.95 16.99
N ASP A 175 -22.48 14.71 17.49
CA ASP A 175 -22.27 14.33 18.89
C ASP A 175 -20.79 14.01 19.17
N TYR A 176 -19.90 14.95 18.84
CA TYR A 176 -18.45 14.83 19.04
C TYR A 176 -17.84 13.59 18.37
N GLU A 177 -18.29 13.31 17.15
CA GLU A 177 -17.73 12.23 16.33
C GLU A 177 -16.65 12.77 15.39
N PHE A 178 -15.59 11.99 15.23
CA PHE A 178 -14.51 12.21 14.27
C PHE A 178 -14.25 10.91 13.53
N THR A 179 -14.24 10.96 12.21
CA THR A 179 -14.10 9.78 11.37
C THR A 179 -13.06 10.06 10.30
N PHE A 180 -12.02 9.23 10.21
CA PHE A 180 -11.16 9.20 9.02
C PHE A 180 -11.90 8.50 7.89
N THR A 181 -11.58 8.82 6.64
CA THR A 181 -12.14 8.15 5.46
C THR A 181 -11.03 7.48 4.66
N ILE A 182 -11.34 6.33 4.10
CA ILE A 182 -10.39 5.51 3.34
C ILE A 182 -10.34 5.95 1.88
N GLU A 183 -11.48 6.30 1.28
CA GLU A 183 -11.57 6.76 -0.12
C GLU A 183 -10.88 5.80 -1.12
N GLY A 184 -11.05 4.48 -0.91
CA GLY A 184 -10.42 3.44 -1.74
C GLY A 184 -8.92 3.24 -1.52
N LYS A 185 -8.29 3.96 -0.58
CA LYS A 185 -6.86 3.82 -0.24
C LYS A 185 -6.64 2.70 0.76
N GLU A 186 -6.54 1.46 0.29
CA GLU A 186 -6.49 0.25 1.12
C GLU A 186 -5.48 0.29 2.28
N TYR A 187 -4.29 0.87 2.06
CA TYR A 187 -3.26 1.00 3.10
C TYR A 187 -3.75 1.70 4.38
N LEU A 188 -4.78 2.55 4.27
CA LEU A 188 -5.36 3.25 5.41
C LEU A 188 -6.10 2.31 6.37
N PHE A 189 -6.67 1.18 5.90
CA PHE A 189 -7.29 0.19 6.79
C PHE A 189 -6.31 -0.41 7.80
N TYR A 190 -5.01 -0.32 7.54
CA TYR A 190 -3.96 -0.84 8.40
C TYR A 190 -3.28 0.24 9.24
N LEU A 191 -3.53 1.52 8.95
CA LEU A 191 -2.91 2.65 9.66
C LEU A 191 -3.90 3.40 10.54
N THR A 192 -5.10 3.72 10.04
CA THR A 192 -6.07 4.53 10.79
C THR A 192 -6.59 3.85 12.07
N PRO A 193 -6.74 2.51 12.18
CA PRO A 193 -7.07 1.87 13.45
C PRO A 193 -6.07 2.21 14.55
N ARG A 194 -4.78 2.18 14.24
CA ARG A 194 -3.70 2.55 15.18
C ARG A 194 -3.75 4.01 15.63
N ILE A 195 -4.18 4.91 14.74
CA ILE A 195 -4.41 6.33 15.09
C ILE A 195 -5.52 6.40 16.15
N THR A 196 -6.68 5.82 15.86
CA THR A 196 -7.86 5.90 16.74
C THR A 196 -7.69 5.16 18.06
N ALA A 197 -6.98 4.03 18.07
CA ALA A 197 -6.68 3.28 19.28
C ALA A 197 -5.78 4.07 20.25
N ALA A 198 -4.93 4.95 19.72
CA ALA A 198 -4.04 5.81 20.50
C ALA A 198 -4.74 7.02 21.13
N MET A 199 -6.07 7.13 20.97
CA MET A 199 -6.86 8.20 21.56
C MET A 199 -6.61 8.34 23.08
N PRO A 200 -6.20 9.52 23.55
CA PRO A 200 -6.00 9.77 24.97
C PRO A 200 -7.25 9.53 25.81
N ASP A 201 -7.09 8.88 26.97
CA ASP A 201 -8.21 8.48 27.84
C ASP A 201 -9.12 9.64 28.26
N LYS A 202 -8.54 10.84 28.42
CA LYS A 202 -9.29 12.04 28.81
C LYS A 202 -10.31 12.50 27.76
N LEU A 203 -10.11 12.11 26.50
CA LEU A 203 -11.01 12.45 25.40
C LEU A 203 -12.15 11.41 25.26
N LYS A 204 -11.93 10.15 25.67
CA LYS A 204 -12.86 9.02 25.43
C LYS A 204 -14.24 9.20 26.08
N SER A 205 -14.34 10.06 27.09
CA SER A 205 -15.62 10.37 27.74
C SER A 205 -16.50 11.31 26.93
N LYS A 206 -15.93 12.02 25.95
CA LYS A 206 -16.60 13.06 25.17
C LYS A 206 -16.59 12.76 23.68
N TRP A 207 -15.46 12.31 23.15
CA TRP A 207 -15.24 12.11 21.73
C TRP A 207 -15.36 10.64 21.34
N LYS A 208 -15.80 10.40 20.12
CA LYS A 208 -15.77 9.09 19.47
C LYS A 208 -15.02 9.19 18.15
N PHE A 209 -13.93 8.44 18.06
CA PHE A 209 -13.11 8.36 16.85
C PHE A 209 -13.36 7.05 16.11
N SER A 210 -13.59 7.13 14.81
CA SER A 210 -13.72 5.98 13.92
C SER A 210 -12.57 5.97 12.90
N PRO A 211 -11.90 4.81 12.69
CA PRO A 211 -10.76 4.73 11.78
C PRO A 211 -11.15 4.81 10.29
N TYR A 212 -12.41 4.57 10.01
CA TYR A 212 -13.01 4.60 8.68
C TYR A 212 -14.52 4.80 8.84
N MET A 213 -15.20 5.17 7.76
CA MET A 213 -16.64 5.39 7.77
C MET A 213 -17.38 4.11 8.09
N GLN A 214 -18.11 4.11 9.21
CA GLN A 214 -19.04 3.05 9.58
C GLN A 214 -20.37 3.22 8.83
N LYS A 215 -21.24 2.22 8.88
CA LYS A 215 -22.65 2.38 8.47
C LYS A 215 -23.24 3.65 9.11
N GLN A 216 -23.82 4.50 8.28
CA GLN A 216 -24.49 5.72 8.68
C GLN A 216 -26.00 5.50 8.82
N ASP A 217 -26.66 6.37 9.60
CA ASP A 217 -28.13 6.44 9.61
C ASP A 217 -28.60 7.24 8.39
N ILE A 218 -29.08 6.51 7.38
CA ILE A 218 -29.43 7.04 6.06
C ILE A 218 -30.92 6.92 5.75
N GLU A 219 -31.75 6.51 6.71
CA GLU A 219 -33.13 6.12 6.42
C GLU A 219 -33.97 7.29 5.89
N ASP A 220 -33.79 8.50 6.42
CA ASP A 220 -34.47 9.72 5.99
C ASP A 220 -33.52 10.78 5.42
N SER A 221 -32.35 10.32 4.94
CA SER A 221 -31.31 11.17 4.39
C SER A 221 -31.34 11.14 2.85
N ASN A 222 -30.88 12.23 2.24
CA ASN A 222 -30.60 12.28 0.82
C ASN A 222 -29.13 12.64 0.59
N PHE A 223 -28.60 12.23 -0.56
CA PHE A 223 -27.25 12.53 -1.00
C PHE A 223 -27.30 13.41 -2.26
N ARG A 224 -26.65 14.57 -2.21
CA ARG A 224 -26.60 15.48 -3.35
C ARG A 224 -25.29 15.33 -4.09
N MET A 225 -25.37 14.93 -5.35
CA MET A 225 -24.20 14.76 -6.21
C MET A 225 -24.59 14.99 -7.67
N TYR A 226 -23.69 15.53 -8.48
CA TYR A 226 -23.92 15.77 -9.92
C TYR A 226 -25.19 16.60 -10.23
N ASN A 227 -25.53 17.55 -9.35
CA ASN A 227 -26.78 18.36 -9.38
C ASN A 227 -28.08 17.56 -9.18
N GLU A 228 -27.98 16.30 -8.77
CA GLU A 228 -29.11 15.45 -8.44
C GLU A 228 -29.25 15.33 -6.91
N ASP A 229 -30.48 15.08 -6.45
CA ASP A 229 -30.82 14.84 -5.05
C ASP A 229 -31.33 13.39 -4.93
N LEU A 230 -30.45 12.49 -4.46
CA LEU A 230 -30.66 11.04 -4.46
C LEU A 230 -31.10 10.57 -3.08
N SER A 231 -32.31 9.99 -3.00
CA SER A 231 -32.74 9.32 -1.78
C SER A 231 -32.19 7.90 -1.71
N PHE A 232 -31.62 7.51 -0.56
CA PHE A 232 -31.14 6.14 -0.34
C PHE A 232 -32.26 5.09 -0.44
N LYS A 233 -33.51 5.47 -0.11
CA LYS A 233 -34.69 4.59 -0.25
C LYS A 233 -35.06 4.30 -1.70
N ASP A 234 -34.72 5.20 -2.62
CA ASP A 234 -35.05 5.05 -4.04
C ASP A 234 -33.98 4.27 -4.83
N ILE A 235 -32.83 3.97 -4.21
CA ILE A 235 -31.82 3.09 -4.78
C ILE A 235 -32.16 1.66 -4.41
N LEU A 236 -32.36 0.84 -5.44
CA LEU A 236 -32.71 -0.55 -5.31
C LEU A 236 -31.50 -1.43 -5.65
N VAL A 237 -31.23 -2.43 -4.83
CA VAL A 237 -30.10 -3.34 -4.97
C VAL A 237 -30.62 -4.78 -5.00
N TYR A 238 -30.30 -5.51 -6.05
CA TYR A 238 -30.34 -6.96 -6.08
C TYR A 238 -28.99 -7.48 -5.56
N SER A 239 -29.02 -8.54 -4.77
CA SER A 239 -27.83 -9.11 -4.14
C SER A 239 -27.80 -10.62 -4.29
N GLU A 240 -26.66 -11.13 -4.75
CA GLU A 240 -26.35 -12.55 -4.87
C GLU A 240 -25.13 -12.87 -4.01
N TYR A 241 -25.30 -13.77 -3.05
CA TYR A 241 -24.23 -14.22 -2.16
C TYR A 241 -23.48 -15.40 -2.78
N ASP A 242 -22.17 -15.24 -2.93
CA ASP A 242 -21.25 -16.29 -3.37
C ASP A 242 -20.71 -17.04 -2.14
N GLU A 243 -21.04 -18.33 -2.03
CA GLU A 243 -20.63 -19.16 -0.89
C GLU A 243 -19.13 -19.49 -0.88
N ASP A 244 -18.49 -19.48 -2.04
CA ASP A 244 -17.08 -19.85 -2.22
C ASP A 244 -16.18 -18.69 -1.81
N THR A 245 -16.51 -17.47 -2.24
CA THR A 245 -15.73 -16.26 -1.94
C THR A 245 -16.21 -15.52 -0.68
N ASN A 246 -17.41 -15.82 -0.19
CA ASN A 246 -18.14 -15.06 0.82
C ASN A 246 -18.45 -13.60 0.42
N LEU A 247 -18.41 -13.28 -0.87
CA LEU A 247 -18.70 -11.95 -1.38
C LEU A 247 -20.17 -11.83 -1.79
N PHE A 248 -20.65 -10.59 -1.88
CA PHE A 248 -21.97 -10.26 -2.38
C PHE A 248 -21.85 -9.49 -3.68
N ASN A 249 -22.34 -10.09 -4.76
CA ASN A 249 -22.43 -9.45 -6.06
C ASN A 249 -23.73 -8.64 -6.14
N PHE A 250 -23.65 -7.39 -6.59
CA PHE A 250 -24.78 -6.47 -6.59
C PHE A 250 -25.19 -6.07 -8.00
N LYS A 251 -26.50 -5.89 -8.19
CA LYS A 251 -27.03 -5.10 -9.31
C LYS A 251 -27.86 -3.95 -8.77
N PHE A 252 -27.53 -2.72 -9.12
CA PHE A 252 -28.26 -1.55 -8.64
C PHE A 252 -29.15 -0.94 -9.72
N TYR A 253 -30.27 -0.36 -9.29
CA TYR A 253 -31.21 0.36 -10.15
C TYR A 253 -31.69 1.63 -9.44
N ASN A 254 -31.61 2.75 -10.15
CA ASN A 254 -32.28 3.98 -9.79
C ASN A 254 -32.55 4.80 -11.07
N LYS A 255 -33.71 5.47 -11.15
CA LYS A 255 -34.10 6.21 -12.37
C LYS A 255 -33.17 7.38 -12.67
N ILE A 256 -32.69 8.07 -11.65
CA ILE A 256 -31.80 9.24 -11.77
C ILE A 256 -30.40 8.76 -12.14
N LEU A 257 -29.86 7.78 -11.41
CA LEU A 257 -28.54 7.21 -11.72
C LEU A 257 -28.46 6.66 -13.15
N ASN A 258 -29.54 6.06 -13.67
CA ASN A 258 -29.59 5.56 -15.05
C ASN A 258 -29.62 6.66 -16.13
N GLN A 259 -29.80 7.93 -15.75
CA GLN A 259 -29.73 9.07 -16.67
C GLN A 259 -28.35 9.73 -16.68
N LEU A 260 -27.49 9.40 -15.70
CA LEU A 260 -26.12 9.90 -15.63
C LEU A 260 -25.21 9.13 -16.60
N ASP A 261 -24.05 9.73 -16.88
CA ASP A 261 -22.92 8.99 -17.47
C ASP A 261 -22.59 7.78 -16.59
N GLU A 262 -22.16 6.69 -17.22
CA GLU A 262 -21.93 5.43 -16.53
C GLU A 262 -20.94 5.57 -15.38
N ASN A 263 -19.82 6.28 -15.57
CA ASN A 263 -18.82 6.49 -14.53
C ASN A 263 -19.38 7.29 -13.35
N TYR A 264 -20.20 8.31 -13.62
CA TYR A 264 -20.86 9.10 -12.58
C TYR A 264 -21.93 8.30 -11.82
N ALA A 265 -22.66 7.43 -12.52
CA ALA A 265 -23.64 6.55 -11.89
C ALA A 265 -22.98 5.57 -10.92
N TYR A 266 -21.89 4.91 -11.35
CA TYR A 266 -21.12 4.03 -10.47
C TYR A 266 -20.50 4.79 -9.31
N ASN A 267 -19.84 5.92 -9.56
CA ASN A 267 -19.21 6.72 -8.50
C ASN A 267 -20.24 7.17 -7.43
N ALA A 268 -21.40 7.70 -7.84
CA ALA A 268 -22.47 8.06 -6.90
C ALA A 268 -22.99 6.84 -6.14
N PHE A 269 -23.15 5.70 -6.81
CA PHE A 269 -23.59 4.46 -6.16
C PHE A 269 -22.59 3.98 -5.11
N TYR A 270 -21.29 3.94 -5.42
CA TYR A 270 -20.26 3.50 -4.47
C TYR A 270 -20.22 4.37 -3.21
N ILE A 271 -20.26 5.70 -3.37
CA ILE A 271 -20.29 6.61 -2.21
C ILE A 271 -21.54 6.33 -1.35
N MET A 272 -22.72 6.19 -1.97
CA MET A 272 -23.94 5.89 -1.23
C MET A 272 -23.95 4.48 -0.62
N LEU A 273 -23.33 3.51 -1.29
CA LEU A 273 -23.15 2.15 -0.78
C LEU A 273 -22.33 2.18 0.50
N GLU A 274 -21.20 2.88 0.51
CA GLU A 274 -20.33 3.01 1.67
C GLU A 274 -21.01 3.75 2.83
N HIS A 275 -21.86 4.75 2.56
CA HIS A 275 -22.70 5.33 3.60
C HIS A 275 -23.68 4.30 4.19
N ALA A 276 -24.23 3.42 3.35
CA ALA A 276 -25.23 2.43 3.75
C ALA A 276 -24.64 1.27 4.57
N ILE A 277 -23.44 0.80 4.22
CA ILE A 277 -22.85 -0.41 4.82
C ILE A 277 -21.55 -0.16 5.60
N GLY A 278 -20.89 0.98 5.39
CA GLY A 278 -19.55 1.29 5.90
C GLY A 278 -18.44 0.86 4.95
N GLU A 279 -17.32 1.60 4.95
CA GLU A 279 -16.12 1.31 4.14
C GLU A 279 -15.54 -0.07 4.47
N ASN A 280 -15.56 -0.48 5.74
CA ASN A 280 -15.10 -1.80 6.16
C ASN A 280 -15.94 -2.95 5.62
N ILE A 281 -17.26 -2.84 5.64
CA ILE A 281 -18.14 -3.91 5.13
C ILE A 281 -18.08 -3.94 3.62
N SER A 282 -18.00 -2.77 2.97
CA SER A 282 -17.72 -2.65 1.54
C SER A 282 -16.44 -3.42 1.20
N ARG A 283 -15.32 -3.13 1.86
CA ARG A 283 -14.07 -3.85 1.64
C ARG A 283 -14.18 -5.37 1.86
N LEU A 284 -14.81 -5.79 2.96
CA LEU A 284 -14.80 -7.18 3.39
C LEU A 284 -15.69 -8.12 2.57
N TYR A 285 -16.79 -7.59 2.01
CA TYR A 285 -17.87 -8.42 1.48
C TYR A 285 -18.40 -7.97 0.12
N LEU A 286 -17.92 -6.86 -0.46
CA LEU A 286 -18.34 -6.44 -1.79
C LEU A 286 -17.69 -7.30 -2.87
N GLY A 287 -18.52 -7.88 -3.73
CA GLY A 287 -18.10 -8.53 -4.98
C GLY A 287 -18.28 -7.61 -6.18
N ASN A 288 -18.64 -8.20 -7.32
CA ASN A 288 -18.91 -7.44 -8.54
C ASN A 288 -20.17 -6.56 -8.39
N VAL A 289 -20.15 -5.36 -8.97
CA VAL A 289 -21.27 -4.42 -8.97
C VAL A 289 -21.63 -4.08 -10.42
N GLU A 290 -22.89 -4.25 -10.77
CA GLU A 290 -23.40 -3.92 -12.11
C GLU A 290 -24.58 -2.94 -12.03
N LYS A 291 -24.58 -1.95 -12.93
CA LYS A 291 -25.75 -1.10 -13.15
C LYS A 291 -26.82 -1.86 -13.93
N SER A 292 -28.07 -1.79 -13.49
CA SER A 292 -29.23 -2.32 -14.20
C SER A 292 -30.09 -1.19 -14.76
N ASP A 293 -30.39 -1.23 -16.07
CA ASP A 293 -31.28 -0.24 -16.71
C ASP A 293 -32.76 -0.44 -16.32
N LYS A 294 -33.08 -1.58 -15.72
CA LYS A 294 -34.45 -1.98 -15.36
C LYS A 294 -34.51 -2.40 -13.90
N LYS A 295 -35.64 -2.16 -13.26
CA LYS A 295 -35.92 -2.74 -11.94
C LYS A 295 -36.06 -4.26 -12.09
N LEU A 296 -35.27 -5.02 -11.32
CA LEU A 296 -35.34 -6.47 -11.25
C LEU A 296 -36.28 -6.92 -10.12
N ASP A 297 -36.74 -8.16 -10.19
CA ASP A 297 -37.48 -8.79 -9.11
C ASP A 297 -36.58 -8.97 -7.86
N SER A 298 -37.18 -8.93 -6.67
CA SER A 298 -36.49 -9.14 -5.38
C SER A 298 -35.40 -8.12 -5.01
N MET A 299 -35.30 -6.98 -5.70
CA MET A 299 -34.45 -5.88 -5.25
C MET A 299 -34.93 -5.30 -3.91
N ILE A 300 -33.99 -5.00 -3.03
CA ILE A 300 -34.21 -4.33 -1.74
C ILE A 300 -33.77 -2.88 -1.79
N GLU A 301 -34.27 -2.06 -0.87
CA GLU A 301 -33.78 -0.68 -0.67
C GLU A 301 -32.33 -0.71 -0.16
N LEU A 302 -31.49 0.22 -0.62
CA LEU A 302 -30.11 0.33 -0.19
C LEU A 302 -29.98 0.49 1.34
N THR A 303 -30.93 1.18 1.98
CA THR A 303 -31.03 1.35 3.44
C THR A 303 -31.10 0.03 4.21
N LYS A 304 -31.58 -1.06 3.58
CA LYS A 304 -31.74 -2.39 4.19
C LYS A 304 -30.54 -3.31 3.91
N LEU A 305 -29.59 -2.88 3.10
CA LEU A 305 -28.53 -3.73 2.56
C LEU A 305 -27.59 -4.26 3.66
N TYR A 306 -27.20 -3.42 4.61
CA TYR A 306 -26.34 -3.85 5.72
C TYR A 306 -26.98 -4.99 6.53
N ASP A 307 -28.24 -4.83 6.94
CA ASP A 307 -28.93 -5.85 7.74
C ASP A 307 -29.17 -7.12 6.91
N PHE A 308 -29.41 -6.98 5.61
CA PHE A 308 -29.48 -8.10 4.68
C PHE A 308 -28.16 -8.90 4.65
N ILE A 309 -27.01 -8.25 4.43
CA ILE A 309 -25.68 -8.88 4.44
C ILE A 309 -25.46 -9.62 5.76
N MET A 310 -25.65 -8.93 6.88
CA MET A 310 -25.45 -9.51 8.21
C MET A 310 -26.35 -10.72 8.46
N ASN A 311 -27.61 -10.67 8.04
CA ASN A 311 -28.54 -11.79 8.19
C ASN A 311 -28.17 -12.99 7.33
N ILE A 312 -27.71 -12.78 6.09
CA ILE A 312 -27.23 -13.87 5.23
C ILE A 312 -26.00 -14.53 5.86
N LEU A 313 -24.99 -13.76 6.26
CA LEU A 313 -23.78 -14.28 6.91
C LEU A 313 -24.12 -15.10 8.17
N LYS A 314 -25.02 -14.58 9.03
CA LYS A 314 -25.52 -15.32 10.21
C LYS A 314 -26.23 -16.61 9.83
N SER A 315 -27.12 -16.56 8.84
CA SER A 315 -27.91 -17.73 8.42
C SER A 315 -27.04 -18.86 7.85
N LYS A 316 -25.86 -18.50 7.32
CA LYS A 316 -24.87 -19.42 6.76
C LYS A 316 -23.82 -19.85 7.79
N ASN A 317 -23.96 -19.46 9.06
CA ASN A 317 -23.02 -19.72 10.15
C ASN A 317 -21.58 -19.27 9.79
N LYS A 318 -21.43 -18.12 9.12
CA LYS A 318 -20.12 -17.56 8.78
C LYS A 318 -19.62 -16.68 9.94
N ASP A 319 -18.31 -16.70 10.18
CA ASP A 319 -17.67 -15.77 11.11
C ASP A 319 -17.71 -14.36 10.52
N ILE A 320 -18.41 -13.44 11.19
CA ILE A 320 -18.58 -12.07 10.72
C ILE A 320 -17.37 -11.25 11.14
N ILE A 321 -16.47 -11.05 10.19
CA ILE A 321 -15.37 -10.10 10.30
C ILE A 321 -15.92 -8.70 10.09
N LEU A 322 -15.55 -7.77 10.96
CA LEU A 322 -15.93 -6.35 10.86
C LEU A 322 -14.74 -5.43 10.62
N ASP A 323 -13.54 -5.87 10.96
CA ASP A 323 -12.31 -5.09 10.80
C ASP A 323 -11.46 -5.71 9.69
N PRO A 324 -11.16 -4.99 8.59
CA PRO A 324 -10.47 -5.53 7.42
C PRO A 324 -9.14 -6.24 7.74
N ILE A 325 -8.37 -5.71 8.69
CA ILE A 325 -7.10 -6.29 9.12
C ILE A 325 -7.24 -7.67 9.82
N ASN A 326 -8.46 -8.11 10.13
CA ASN A 326 -8.75 -9.47 10.62
C ASN A 326 -9.10 -10.48 9.52
N ARG A 327 -9.26 -10.04 8.26
CA ARG A 327 -9.52 -10.94 7.13
C ARG A 327 -8.21 -11.47 6.57
N TYR A 328 -7.87 -12.70 6.92
CA TYR A 328 -6.76 -13.41 6.28
C TYR A 328 -7.22 -14.20 5.06
N THR A 329 -6.43 -14.14 4.00
CA THR A 329 -6.61 -14.86 2.75
C THR A 329 -5.38 -15.72 2.49
N VAL A 330 -5.58 -16.96 2.06
CA VAL A 330 -4.50 -17.85 1.62
C VAL A 330 -4.22 -17.58 0.15
N TYR A 331 -2.94 -17.53 -0.22
CA TYR A 331 -2.49 -17.39 -1.60
C TYR A 331 -1.46 -18.47 -1.94
N GLU A 332 -1.40 -18.84 -3.21
CA GLU A 332 -0.48 -19.83 -3.75
C GLU A 332 0.20 -19.28 -4.99
N PHE A 333 1.51 -19.55 -5.11
CA PHE A 333 2.32 -19.17 -6.27
C PHE A 333 3.06 -20.38 -6.81
N LYS A 334 3.56 -20.25 -8.04
CA LYS A 334 4.49 -21.21 -8.62
C LYS A 334 5.92 -20.72 -8.35
N PRO A 335 6.73 -21.44 -7.55
CA PRO A 335 8.07 -20.99 -7.18
C PRO A 335 9.00 -20.78 -8.37
N THR A 336 9.85 -19.75 -8.27
CA THR A 336 11.02 -19.48 -9.12
C THR A 336 12.26 -19.20 -8.27
N ASP A 337 13.45 -19.27 -8.89
CA ASP A 337 14.74 -19.23 -8.18
C ASP A 337 15.48 -17.88 -8.33
N ASN A 338 14.84 -16.80 -8.79
CA ASN A 338 15.58 -15.58 -9.18
C ASN A 338 15.79 -14.58 -8.03
N PHE A 339 14.93 -14.54 -7.01
CA PHE A 339 15.01 -13.51 -5.96
C PHE A 339 14.38 -13.90 -4.61
N PHE A 340 14.53 -13.05 -3.58
CA PHE A 340 13.82 -13.21 -2.30
C PHE A 340 12.31 -13.34 -2.54
N ARG A 341 11.61 -14.19 -1.76
CA ARG A 341 10.16 -14.45 -1.87
C ARG A 341 9.67 -15.11 -3.16
N GLU A 342 10.47 -15.20 -4.22
CA GLU A 342 10.07 -15.89 -5.45
C GLU A 342 9.92 -17.40 -5.29
N ASP A 343 10.55 -17.98 -4.25
CA ASP A 343 10.45 -19.39 -3.92
C ASP A 343 9.15 -19.73 -3.15
N ILE A 344 8.33 -18.73 -2.81
CA ILE A 344 7.07 -18.91 -2.09
C ILE A 344 6.12 -19.77 -2.91
N PHE A 345 5.61 -20.85 -2.31
CA PHE A 345 4.54 -21.66 -2.91
C PHE A 345 3.19 -21.45 -2.21
N ILE A 346 3.20 -21.05 -0.93
CA ILE A 346 1.98 -20.79 -0.16
C ILE A 346 2.21 -19.72 0.90
N GLY A 347 1.20 -18.88 1.14
CA GLY A 347 1.20 -17.95 2.25
C GLY A 347 -0.20 -17.55 2.67
N ASN A 348 -0.26 -16.76 3.73
CA ASN A 348 -1.47 -16.12 4.20
C ASN A 348 -1.19 -14.64 4.48
N THR A 349 -2.12 -13.78 4.10
CA THR A 349 -2.01 -12.33 4.32
C THR A 349 -3.36 -11.75 4.69
N CYS A 350 -3.38 -10.71 5.53
CA CYS A 350 -4.54 -9.85 5.70
C CYS A 350 -4.52 -8.62 4.78
N TYR A 351 -3.47 -8.44 3.98
CA TYR A 351 -3.31 -7.34 3.03
C TYR A 351 -2.91 -7.86 1.65
N MET A 352 -3.90 -8.28 0.86
CA MET A 352 -3.68 -8.93 -0.44
C MET A 352 -3.07 -7.98 -1.49
N GLU A 353 -3.51 -6.72 -1.52
CA GLU A 353 -2.97 -5.72 -2.47
C GLU A 353 -1.44 -5.55 -2.30
N LEU A 354 -0.91 -5.64 -1.08
CA LEU A 354 0.54 -5.59 -0.86
C LEU A 354 1.27 -6.79 -1.50
N ILE A 355 0.65 -7.99 -1.51
CA ILE A 355 1.17 -9.17 -2.19
C ILE A 355 1.09 -9.01 -3.71
N ASP A 356 -0.05 -8.53 -4.20
CA ASP A 356 -0.27 -8.28 -5.63
C ASP A 356 0.70 -7.23 -6.17
N ASP A 357 0.93 -6.15 -5.41
CA ASP A 357 1.90 -5.11 -5.76
C ASP A 357 3.32 -5.69 -5.87
N TYR A 358 3.72 -6.50 -4.88
CA TYR A 358 5.01 -7.17 -4.90
C TYR A 358 5.18 -8.08 -6.12
N ALA A 359 4.16 -8.88 -6.44
CA ALA A 359 4.19 -9.82 -7.56
C ALA A 359 4.21 -9.11 -8.93
N ASN A 360 3.61 -7.93 -9.03
CA ASN A 360 3.50 -7.16 -10.27
C ASN A 360 4.50 -6.00 -10.37
N TYR A 361 5.49 -5.91 -9.48
CA TYR A 361 6.46 -4.82 -9.42
C TYR A 361 5.83 -3.42 -9.22
N ASN A 362 4.61 -3.36 -8.70
CA ASN A 362 3.98 -2.11 -8.31
C ASN A 362 4.52 -1.67 -6.94
N ILE A 363 4.54 -0.35 -6.74
CA ILE A 363 5.13 0.28 -5.56
C ILE A 363 4.16 1.26 -4.88
N ASP A 364 2.92 1.34 -5.33
CA ASP A 364 1.95 2.31 -4.84
C ASP A 364 1.63 2.10 -3.36
N ALA A 365 1.35 0.86 -2.92
CA ALA A 365 1.05 0.59 -1.52
C ALA A 365 2.24 0.97 -0.61
N ILE A 366 3.46 0.51 -0.94
CA ILE A 366 4.64 0.76 -0.10
C ILE A 366 5.01 2.24 -0.03
N VAL A 367 4.86 2.99 -1.12
CA VAL A 367 5.18 4.41 -1.15
C VAL A 367 4.15 5.19 -0.36
N ASN A 368 2.86 4.88 -0.48
CA ASN A 368 1.81 5.55 0.28
C ASN A 368 1.89 5.23 1.78
N ILE A 369 2.24 4.01 2.16
CA ILE A 369 2.58 3.65 3.55
C ILE A 369 3.77 4.48 4.06
N SER A 370 4.81 4.61 3.25
CA SER A 370 6.03 5.34 3.63
C SER A 370 5.83 6.84 3.75
N LYS A 371 4.95 7.45 2.94
CA LYS A 371 4.52 8.86 3.09
C LYS A 371 3.88 9.15 4.45
N MET A 372 3.27 8.15 5.08
CA MET A 372 2.73 8.25 6.44
C MET A 372 3.78 8.01 7.54
N GLY A 373 5.02 7.69 7.19
CA GLY A 373 6.10 7.35 8.13
C GLY A 373 6.04 5.91 8.66
N ALA A 374 5.14 5.07 8.14
CA ALA A 374 5.13 3.64 8.41
C ALA A 374 6.00 2.91 7.39
N ARG A 375 6.29 1.62 7.58
CA ARG A 375 7.09 0.82 6.64
C ARG A 375 6.53 -0.59 6.46
N ALA A 376 6.19 -0.95 5.23
CA ALA A 376 5.92 -2.31 4.84
C ALA A 376 7.25 -3.05 4.63
N VAL A 377 7.47 -4.13 5.38
CA VAL A 377 8.71 -4.91 5.35
C VAL A 377 8.39 -6.39 5.49
N TYR A 378 9.35 -7.24 5.15
CA TYR A 378 9.28 -8.65 5.50
C TYR A 378 10.59 -9.15 6.09
N LEU A 379 10.48 -10.13 6.98
CA LEU A 379 11.59 -10.87 7.53
C LEU A 379 11.74 -12.18 6.74
N ALA A 380 12.93 -12.44 6.22
CA ALA A 380 13.27 -13.67 5.51
C ALA A 380 14.37 -14.45 6.24
N TYR A 381 14.26 -15.78 6.25
CA TYR A 381 15.28 -16.69 6.78
C TYR A 381 15.29 -18.01 6.02
N ALA A 382 16.48 -18.59 5.82
CA ALA A 382 16.64 -19.82 5.06
C ALA A 382 16.63 -21.06 5.95
N PHE A 383 15.94 -22.13 5.53
CA PHE A 383 15.88 -23.38 6.29
C PHE A 383 17.25 -24.04 6.45
N SER A 384 18.13 -23.87 5.46
CA SER A 384 19.49 -24.42 5.48
C SER A 384 20.39 -23.81 6.56
N ASP A 385 20.06 -22.62 7.06
CA ASP A 385 20.88 -21.96 8.08
C ASP A 385 20.69 -22.59 9.47
N ASN A 386 19.53 -23.21 9.72
CA ASN A 386 19.28 -23.89 10.98
C ASN A 386 19.92 -25.28 10.98
N LYS A 387 20.93 -25.41 11.83
CA LYS A 387 21.75 -26.62 11.99
C LYS A 387 20.99 -27.78 12.65
N ASP A 388 19.84 -27.50 13.25
CA ASP A 388 19.00 -28.51 13.91
C ASP A 388 17.98 -29.14 12.94
N ASN A 389 17.87 -28.62 11.71
CA ASN A 389 17.02 -29.18 10.69
C ASN A 389 17.62 -30.46 10.11
N ASP A 390 16.94 -31.59 10.33
CA ASP A 390 17.18 -32.83 9.59
C ASP A 390 16.15 -32.95 8.45
N PHE A 391 16.56 -32.61 7.24
CA PHE A 391 15.70 -32.71 6.05
C PHE A 391 15.35 -34.15 5.65
N ASN A 392 15.91 -35.18 6.32
CA ASN A 392 15.50 -36.56 6.15
C ASN A 392 14.37 -36.97 7.12
N ASP A 393 14.01 -36.11 8.06
CA ASP A 393 12.91 -36.35 8.99
C ASP A 393 11.56 -36.20 8.28
N GLU A 394 10.69 -37.21 8.40
CA GLU A 394 9.35 -37.21 7.79
C GLU A 394 8.46 -36.07 8.36
N ASP A 395 8.73 -35.62 9.59
CA ASP A 395 7.99 -34.56 10.27
C ASP A 395 8.62 -33.16 10.07
N ILE A 396 9.66 -33.01 9.23
CA ILE A 396 10.39 -31.74 9.09
C ILE A 396 9.49 -30.55 8.73
N ASN A 397 8.56 -30.75 7.79
CA ASN A 397 7.64 -29.69 7.36
C ASN A 397 6.76 -29.17 8.50
N LYS A 398 6.33 -30.07 9.39
CA LYS A 398 5.53 -29.70 10.56
C LYS A 398 6.37 -28.89 11.56
N LYS A 399 7.63 -29.29 11.78
CA LYS A 399 8.55 -28.55 12.65
C LYS A 399 8.84 -27.15 12.11
N LEU A 400 9.11 -27.01 10.82
CA LEU A 400 9.34 -25.71 10.18
C LEU A 400 8.09 -24.81 10.31
N LEU A 401 6.89 -25.37 10.13
CA LEU A 401 5.63 -24.66 10.33
C LEU A 401 5.43 -24.18 11.78
N GLU A 402 5.68 -25.06 12.75
CA GLU A 402 5.61 -24.71 14.17
C GLU A 402 6.64 -23.63 14.54
N GLU A 403 7.87 -23.73 14.06
CA GLU A 403 8.91 -22.71 14.28
C GLU A 403 8.52 -21.36 13.70
N ARG A 404 8.04 -21.31 12.45
CA ARG A 404 7.58 -20.05 11.84
C ARG A 404 6.47 -19.40 12.65
N ASN A 405 5.50 -20.19 13.13
CA ASN A 405 4.41 -19.68 13.94
C ASN A 405 4.92 -19.15 15.28
N ASN A 406 5.84 -19.86 15.95
CA ASN A 406 6.46 -19.39 17.19
C ASN A 406 7.24 -18.06 16.99
N ILE A 407 8.02 -17.94 15.90
CA ILE A 407 8.72 -16.70 15.57
C ILE A 407 7.70 -15.57 15.36
N THR A 408 6.61 -15.85 14.62
CA THR A 408 5.56 -14.87 14.34
C THR A 408 4.89 -14.38 15.63
N ASP A 409 4.49 -15.29 16.51
CA ASP A 409 3.85 -14.97 17.79
C ASP A 409 4.78 -14.15 18.70
N GLU A 410 6.08 -14.50 18.76
CA GLU A 410 7.05 -13.73 19.54
C GLU A 410 7.30 -12.33 18.95
N LEU A 411 7.34 -12.20 17.61
CA LEU A 411 7.46 -10.90 16.94
C LEU A 411 6.23 -10.02 17.19
N GLU A 412 5.02 -10.58 17.11
CA GLU A 412 3.78 -9.87 17.44
C GLU A 412 3.81 -9.41 18.91
N SER A 413 4.24 -10.28 19.83
CA SER A 413 4.36 -9.94 21.25
C SER A 413 5.29 -8.74 21.50
N VAL A 414 6.46 -8.68 20.85
CA VAL A 414 7.40 -7.55 21.05
C VAL A 414 6.98 -6.25 20.36
N MET A 415 6.18 -6.36 19.30
CA MET A 415 5.54 -5.19 18.66
C MET A 415 4.43 -4.60 19.54
N GLY A 416 3.83 -5.40 20.41
CA GLY A 416 2.80 -4.98 21.36
C GLY A 416 1.40 -5.39 20.92
N GLU A 417 0.47 -5.37 21.87
CA GLU A 417 -0.92 -5.79 21.62
C GLU A 417 -1.58 -4.92 20.54
N ARG A 418 -2.04 -5.59 19.49
CA ARG A 418 -2.73 -4.95 18.36
C ARG A 418 -4.01 -4.24 18.82
N GLY A 419 -4.19 -3.00 18.40
CA GLY A 419 -5.33 -2.18 18.81
C GLY A 419 -5.18 -1.56 20.20
N SER A 420 -4.01 -1.70 20.85
CA SER A 420 -3.74 -1.01 22.12
C SER A 420 -3.49 0.50 21.96
N GLY A 421 -3.19 0.94 20.74
CA GLY A 421 -2.78 2.32 20.45
C GLY A 421 -1.32 2.60 20.84
N LYS A 422 -0.56 1.56 21.18
CA LYS A 422 0.84 1.63 21.62
C LYS A 422 1.74 0.63 20.90
N GLU A 423 1.16 -0.25 20.11
CA GLU A 423 1.90 -1.16 19.26
C GLU A 423 2.81 -0.37 18.29
N ILE A 424 3.98 -0.92 18.00
CA ILE A 424 4.99 -0.34 17.10
C ILE A 424 4.97 -0.95 15.70
N GLY A 425 4.05 -1.87 15.46
CA GLY A 425 3.80 -2.53 14.18
C GLY A 425 2.79 -3.66 14.34
N VAL A 426 2.46 -4.31 13.23
CA VAL A 426 1.55 -5.45 13.16
C VAL A 426 2.09 -6.49 12.18
N VAL A 427 1.78 -7.76 12.44
CA VAL A 427 1.97 -8.84 11.46
C VAL A 427 0.83 -8.75 10.45
N LEU A 428 1.19 -8.73 9.16
CA LEU A 428 0.25 -8.78 8.05
C LEU A 428 0.03 -10.20 7.55
N GLY A 429 1.03 -11.07 7.69
CA GLY A 429 1.00 -12.38 7.07
C GLY A 429 2.28 -13.16 7.26
N SER A 430 2.28 -14.37 6.71
CA SER A 430 3.47 -15.23 6.67
C SER A 430 3.41 -16.13 5.44
N ALA A 431 4.57 -16.59 4.98
CA ALA A 431 4.66 -17.47 3.83
C ALA A 431 5.70 -18.57 4.00
N PHE A 432 5.51 -19.64 3.25
CA PHE A 432 6.45 -20.73 3.06
C PHE A 432 6.94 -20.75 1.62
N GLY A 433 8.26 -20.73 1.48
CA GLY A 433 8.92 -21.01 0.22
C GLY A 433 9.71 -22.31 0.25
N MET A 434 10.28 -22.64 -0.90
CA MET A 434 11.10 -23.85 -1.09
C MET A 434 12.38 -23.82 -0.25
N ILE A 435 12.94 -22.63 0.01
CA ILE A 435 14.23 -22.47 0.69
C ILE A 435 14.11 -21.79 2.05
N GLY A 436 12.99 -21.14 2.36
CA GLY A 436 12.87 -20.34 3.58
C GLY A 436 11.47 -19.97 4.02
N GLY A 437 11.42 -19.33 5.19
CA GLY A 437 10.21 -18.77 5.78
C GLY A 437 10.19 -17.25 5.68
N TYR A 438 8.99 -16.69 5.55
CA TYR A 438 8.75 -15.27 5.39
C TYR A 438 7.69 -14.78 6.37
N ILE A 439 7.92 -13.62 6.99
CA ILE A 439 6.97 -12.96 7.90
C ILE A 439 6.77 -11.52 7.44
N ASP A 440 5.53 -11.16 7.16
CA ASP A 440 5.13 -9.90 6.54
C ASP A 440 4.69 -8.94 7.62
N LEU A 441 5.25 -7.73 7.64
CA LEU A 441 5.12 -6.78 8.74
C LEU A 441 4.78 -5.38 8.22
N LEU A 442 3.92 -4.68 8.95
CA LEU A 442 3.74 -3.24 8.84
C LEU A 442 4.27 -2.58 10.11
N LEU A 443 5.37 -1.84 9.99
CA LEU A 443 6.05 -1.21 11.12
C LEU A 443 5.65 0.27 11.23
N TYR A 444 5.15 0.64 12.41
CA TYR A 444 4.87 2.03 12.79
C TYR A 444 6.12 2.74 13.34
N ASN A 445 7.06 1.95 13.89
CA ASN A 445 8.37 2.39 14.34
C ASN A 445 9.42 1.30 14.06
N GLN A 446 10.10 1.42 12.91
CA GLN A 446 11.08 0.43 12.45
C GLN A 446 12.30 0.33 13.38
N ASP A 447 12.81 1.45 13.88
CA ASP A 447 14.02 1.46 14.70
C ASP A 447 13.81 0.77 16.05
N ASP A 448 12.64 0.96 16.66
CA ASP A 448 12.28 0.25 17.89
C ASP A 448 12.00 -1.23 17.62
N PHE A 449 11.33 -1.56 16.50
CA PHE A 449 11.15 -2.95 16.09
C PHE A 449 12.49 -3.68 15.94
N ILE A 450 13.46 -3.11 15.23
CA ILE A 450 14.77 -3.72 15.03
C ILE A 450 15.44 -4.04 16.37
N LYS A 451 15.40 -3.10 17.33
CA LYS A 451 16.00 -3.30 18.67
C LYS A 451 15.32 -4.43 19.44
N ARG A 452 13.99 -4.50 19.41
CA ARG A 452 13.22 -5.51 20.15
C ARG A 452 13.28 -6.89 19.50
N ALA A 453 13.21 -6.94 18.17
CA ALA A 453 13.30 -8.15 17.39
C ALA A 453 14.67 -8.83 17.57
N GLU A 454 15.75 -8.05 17.72
CA GLU A 454 17.09 -8.61 17.92
C GLU A 454 17.16 -9.58 19.12
N GLU A 455 16.47 -9.29 20.23
CA GLU A 455 16.47 -10.15 21.41
C GLU A 455 15.62 -11.42 21.25
N VAL A 456 14.57 -11.35 20.42
CA VAL A 456 13.74 -12.52 20.06
C VAL A 456 14.49 -13.43 19.10
N LEU A 457 15.01 -12.85 18.01
CA LEU A 457 15.59 -13.60 16.91
C LEU A 457 16.89 -14.30 17.31
N LYS A 458 17.66 -13.79 18.29
CA LYS A 458 18.84 -14.47 18.86
C LYS A 458 18.56 -15.86 19.45
N LYS A 459 17.31 -16.17 19.78
CA LYS A 459 16.91 -17.50 20.31
C LYS A 459 16.88 -18.57 19.22
N TYR A 460 16.79 -18.15 17.96
CA TYR A 460 16.61 -19.00 16.82
C TYR A 460 17.91 -19.15 16.03
N ASN A 461 18.23 -20.36 15.59
CA ASN A 461 19.45 -20.67 14.85
C ASN A 461 19.32 -20.37 13.36
N TYR A 462 18.74 -19.22 13.02
CA TYR A 462 18.58 -18.75 11.65
C TYR A 462 19.31 -17.44 11.46
N LYS A 463 19.80 -17.20 10.24
CA LYS A 463 20.16 -15.85 9.80
C LYS A 463 18.89 -15.19 9.26
N PHE A 464 18.57 -14.02 9.81
CA PHE A 464 17.39 -13.28 9.38
C PHE A 464 17.79 -12.03 8.62
N ARG A 465 17.01 -11.68 7.60
CA ARG A 465 17.15 -10.44 6.84
C ARG A 465 15.83 -9.71 6.85
N LEU A 466 15.84 -8.43 7.24
CA LEU A 466 14.71 -7.53 7.13
C LEU A 466 14.86 -6.72 5.84
N LEU A 467 13.83 -6.76 4.98
CA LEU A 467 13.81 -6.10 3.68
C LEU A 467 12.54 -5.28 3.50
N ARG A 468 12.57 -4.24 2.64
CA ARG A 468 11.34 -3.55 2.19
C ARG A 468 10.46 -4.52 1.43
N PHE A 469 9.15 -4.28 1.47
CA PHE A 469 8.17 -5.09 0.74
C PHE A 469 8.15 -4.80 -0.77
N ARG A 470 9.29 -4.94 -1.45
CA ARG A 470 9.41 -4.77 -2.91
C ARG A 470 10.49 -5.66 -3.50
N GLN A 471 10.37 -5.90 -4.80
CA GLN A 471 11.42 -6.55 -5.58
C GLN A 471 12.71 -5.71 -5.55
N TYR A 472 13.85 -6.38 -5.61
CA TYR A 472 15.17 -5.74 -5.57
C TYR A 472 15.41 -4.84 -4.35
N SER A 473 14.74 -5.13 -3.22
CA SER A 473 14.97 -4.40 -1.97
C SER A 473 16.39 -4.62 -1.44
N GLU A 474 16.97 -3.54 -0.92
CA GLU A 474 18.16 -3.61 -0.07
C GLU A 474 17.82 -4.28 1.28
N ILE A 475 18.84 -4.87 1.91
CA ILE A 475 18.74 -5.40 3.26
C ILE A 475 18.81 -4.23 4.24
N ILE A 476 17.72 -3.99 4.97
CA ILE A 476 17.65 -2.97 6.01
C ILE A 476 18.52 -3.38 7.21
N LYS A 477 18.41 -4.65 7.60
CA LYS A 477 19.09 -5.21 8.77
C LYS A 477 19.23 -6.72 8.64
N SER A 478 20.41 -7.23 8.94
CA SER A 478 20.61 -8.64 9.23
C SER A 478 20.63 -8.91 10.74
N PHE A 479 20.10 -10.06 11.15
CA PHE A 479 20.16 -10.57 12.51
C PHE A 479 20.86 -11.93 12.52
N ASN A 480 21.61 -12.21 13.59
CA ASN A 480 22.38 -13.45 13.78
C ASN A 480 23.42 -13.74 12.68
N ASP A 481 23.99 -12.69 12.08
CA ASP A 481 24.98 -12.82 11.00
C ASP A 481 26.35 -13.37 11.45
#